data_AF-A0A194UYW9-F1
#
_entry.id   AF-A0A194UYW9-F1
#
_cell.length_a   1.000
_cell.length_b   1.000
_cell.length_c   1.000
_cell.angle_alpha   90.00
_cell.angle_beta   90.00
_cell.angle_gamma   90.00
#
_symmetry.space_group_name_H-M   'P 1'
#
loop_
_entity.id
_entity.type
_entity.pdbx_description
1 polymer ?
#
loop_
_entity_poly.entity_id
_entity_poly.type
_entity_poly.pdbx_seq_one_letter_code
_entity_poly.pdbx_strand_id
1 'polypeptide(L)'
;MRSTFSRPRAKNGKRQDAEIDRILKAFRLDAYAVLGLKPGVPDTDIKNIYRKKSLLIHPDKTKNPRAPDAFDRLKKAQTELMDEKHRERLDEAISDARMLLIRENKWTVDSPEVKEPDAEFEKKWAEKTVQVLIDNEQRRRRQLKGQMQEEGRQQRKEDTELDERKRKRQHDQDWEATREQRIDSWRSFQKGKTGGEPSKKKKKMKPIG
;
A
#
# COMPACT_ATOMS: atom_id res chain seq x y z
N MET A 1 44.96 -6.52 42.76
CA MET A 1 44.81 -7.21 41.46
C MET A 1 43.34 -7.52 41.24
N ARG A 2 42.64 -6.82 40.34
CA ARG A 2 41.23 -7.13 40.01
C ARG A 2 41.23 -8.16 38.87
N SER A 3 40.92 -9.41 39.22
CA SER A 3 40.76 -10.52 38.28
C SER A 3 39.55 -10.24 37.37
N THR A 4 39.81 -9.96 36.09
CA THR A 4 38.78 -9.86 35.07
C THR A 4 38.40 -11.26 34.60
N PHE A 5 37.37 -11.85 35.21
CA PHE A 5 36.76 -13.07 34.70
C PHE A 5 36.12 -12.81 33.33
N SER A 6 36.81 -13.24 32.27
CA SER A 6 36.29 -13.26 30.90
C SER A 6 35.15 -14.29 30.80
N ARG A 7 33.90 -13.82 30.62
CA ARG A 7 32.75 -14.68 30.36
C ARG A 7 32.95 -15.47 29.06
N PRO A 8 32.57 -16.75 28.99
CA PRO A 8 32.80 -17.59 27.82
C PRO A 8 32.01 -17.11 26.59
N ARG A 9 32.70 -16.64 25.55
CA ARG A 9 32.10 -16.12 24.30
C ARG A 9 31.34 -17.17 23.48
N ALA A 10 31.73 -18.44 23.55
CA ALA A 10 31.24 -19.49 22.65
C ALA A 10 29.75 -19.88 22.86
N LYS A 11 29.23 -19.78 24.09
CA LYS A 11 27.82 -20.09 24.39
C LYS A 11 26.86 -18.99 23.90
N ASN A 12 27.33 -17.76 23.78
CA ASN A 12 26.52 -16.64 23.33
C ASN A 12 26.31 -16.64 21.81
N GLY A 13 27.32 -17.02 21.01
CA GLY A 13 27.22 -17.04 19.54
C GLY A 13 26.06 -17.91 19.02
N LYS A 14 25.96 -19.17 19.48
CA LYS A 14 24.86 -20.08 19.08
C LYS A 14 23.48 -19.53 19.45
N ARG A 15 23.36 -18.86 20.60
CA ARG A 15 22.11 -18.25 21.05
C ARG A 15 21.76 -17.00 20.25
N GLN A 16 22.75 -16.21 19.85
CA GLN A 16 22.58 -15.04 18.99
C GLN A 16 22.11 -15.46 17.59
N ASP A 17 22.73 -16.48 17.01
CA ASP A 17 22.35 -16.98 15.67
C ASP A 17 20.93 -17.54 15.66
N ALA A 18 20.56 -18.33 16.67
CA ALA A 18 19.20 -18.85 16.81
C ALA A 18 18.15 -17.72 16.96
N GLU A 19 18.48 -16.66 17.69
CA GLU A 19 17.62 -15.48 17.85
C GLU A 19 17.45 -14.72 16.53
N ILE A 20 18.54 -14.50 15.79
CA ILE A 20 18.56 -13.88 14.46
C ILE A 20 17.67 -14.68 13.50
N ASP A 21 17.86 -16.01 13.44
CA ASP A 21 17.07 -16.86 12.57
C ASP A 21 15.58 -16.85 12.93
N ARG A 22 15.23 -16.83 14.22
CA ARG A 22 13.82 -16.70 14.64
C ARG A 22 13.22 -15.36 14.20
N ILE A 23 13.93 -14.25 14.40
CA ILE A 23 13.45 -12.91 13.99
C ILE A 23 13.20 -12.87 12.48
N LEU A 24 14.11 -13.45 11.69
CA LEU A 24 14.00 -13.45 10.23
C LEU A 24 12.91 -14.41 9.72
N LYS A 25 12.65 -15.50 10.44
CA LYS A 25 11.57 -16.47 10.13
C LYS A 25 10.18 -16.00 10.55
N ALA A 26 10.07 -15.16 11.58
CA ALA A 26 8.78 -14.58 11.99
C ALA A 26 8.10 -13.90 10.79
N PHE A 27 6.77 -13.74 10.80
CA PHE A 27 6.09 -13.05 9.71
C PHE A 27 6.28 -11.53 9.82
N ARG A 28 6.48 -10.83 8.70
CA ARG A 28 6.90 -9.41 8.71
C ARG A 28 5.82 -8.42 9.12
N LEU A 29 4.55 -8.80 8.99
CA LEU A 29 3.42 -7.99 9.43
C LEU A 29 2.98 -8.33 10.86
N ASP A 30 3.62 -9.31 11.50
CA ASP A 30 3.37 -9.69 12.89
C ASP A 30 4.52 -9.19 13.77
N ALA A 31 4.38 -7.95 14.24
CA ALA A 31 5.39 -7.30 15.05
C ALA A 31 5.56 -7.97 16.43
N TYR A 32 4.50 -8.59 16.98
CA TYR A 32 4.58 -9.34 18.23
C TYR A 32 5.41 -10.62 18.06
N ALA A 33 5.20 -11.39 17.00
CA ALA A 33 6.02 -12.58 16.70
C ALA A 33 7.49 -12.22 16.45
N VAL A 34 7.76 -11.10 15.77
CA VAL A 34 9.13 -10.58 15.58
C VAL A 34 9.79 -10.28 16.92
N LEU A 35 9.09 -9.60 17.85
CA LEU A 35 9.60 -9.32 19.19
C LEU A 35 9.50 -10.50 20.16
N GLY A 36 8.81 -11.58 19.79
CA GLY A 36 8.54 -12.74 20.66
C GLY A 36 7.70 -12.36 21.88
N LEU A 37 6.67 -11.56 21.67
CA LEU A 37 5.72 -11.07 22.66
C LEU A 37 4.32 -11.60 22.34
N LYS A 38 3.45 -11.62 23.36
CA LYS A 38 2.00 -11.82 23.17
C LYS A 38 1.30 -10.47 23.03
N PRO A 39 0.14 -10.40 22.35
CA PRO A 39 -0.69 -9.19 22.35
C PRO A 39 -1.11 -8.81 23.77
N GLY A 40 -1.38 -7.52 23.99
CA GLY A 40 -1.82 -6.99 25.29
C GLY A 40 -0.70 -6.67 26.30
N VAL A 41 0.57 -6.84 25.93
CA VAL A 41 1.72 -6.45 26.78
C VAL A 41 1.89 -4.93 26.85
N PRO A 42 2.25 -4.33 28.00
CA PRO A 42 2.41 -2.87 28.10
C PRO A 42 3.62 -2.36 27.29
N ASP A 43 3.58 -1.09 26.91
CA ASP A 43 4.65 -0.42 26.14
C ASP A 43 6.02 -0.49 26.82
N THR A 44 6.03 -0.49 28.14
CA THR A 44 7.23 -0.66 28.96
C THR A 44 7.92 -1.99 28.65
N ASP A 45 7.16 -3.07 28.53
CA ASP A 45 7.68 -4.41 28.24
C ASP A 45 8.15 -4.52 26.79
N ILE A 46 7.44 -3.89 25.86
CA ILE A 46 7.85 -3.80 24.45
C ILE A 46 9.23 -3.14 24.33
N LYS A 47 9.42 -1.98 24.98
CA LYS A 47 10.70 -1.25 25.01
C LYS A 47 11.81 -2.08 25.69
N ASN A 48 11.49 -2.74 26.80
CA ASN A 48 12.44 -3.56 27.55
C ASN A 48 12.91 -4.77 26.75
N ILE A 49 12.00 -5.48 26.10
CA ILE A 49 12.31 -6.64 25.26
C ILE A 49 13.11 -6.22 24.03
N TYR A 50 12.71 -5.13 23.36
CA TYR A 50 13.47 -4.56 22.26
C TYR A 50 14.92 -4.27 22.68
N ARG A 51 15.13 -3.55 23.80
CA ARG A 51 16.48 -3.23 24.30
C ARG A 51 17.31 -4.48 24.60
N LYS A 52 16.71 -5.50 25.21
CA LYS A 52 17.40 -6.77 25.52
C LYS A 52 17.81 -7.50 24.25
N LYS A 53 16.91 -7.59 23.27
CA LYS A 53 17.15 -8.31 22.00
C LYS A 53 18.12 -7.57 21.09
N SER A 54 17.97 -6.25 20.95
CA SER A 54 18.86 -5.43 20.12
C SER A 54 20.32 -5.50 20.59
N LEU A 55 20.55 -5.53 21.91
CA LEU A 55 21.89 -5.75 22.47
C LEU A 55 22.43 -7.17 22.25
N LEU A 56 21.54 -8.17 22.23
CA LEU A 56 21.91 -9.56 22.00
C LEU A 56 22.37 -9.77 20.54
N ILE A 57 21.61 -9.23 19.58
CA ILE A 57 21.82 -9.44 18.14
C ILE A 57 22.50 -8.26 17.43
N HIS A 58 23.12 -7.33 18.18
CA HIS A 58 23.76 -6.16 17.58
C HIS A 58 24.83 -6.56 16.54
N PRO A 59 24.87 -5.93 15.35
CA PRO A 59 25.81 -6.29 14.29
C PRO A 59 27.28 -6.22 14.76
N ASP A 60 27.67 -5.19 15.51
CA ASP A 60 29.04 -5.07 16.04
C ASP A 60 29.45 -6.17 17.03
N LYS A 61 28.47 -6.84 17.66
CA LYS A 61 28.71 -7.86 18.69
C LYS A 61 28.53 -9.29 18.19
N THR A 62 28.06 -9.45 16.96
CA THR A 62 27.74 -10.75 16.35
C THR A 62 28.58 -10.93 15.09
N LYS A 63 28.97 -12.17 14.79
CA LYS A 63 29.71 -12.49 13.55
C LYS A 63 28.78 -12.89 12.41
N ASN A 64 27.47 -12.90 12.65
CA ASN A 64 26.47 -13.38 11.71
C ASN A 64 26.20 -12.29 10.67
N PRO A 65 26.34 -12.57 9.36
CA PRO A 65 26.12 -11.58 8.32
C PRO A 65 24.66 -11.10 8.24
N ARG A 66 23.72 -11.87 8.79
CA ARG A 66 22.27 -11.55 8.80
C ARG A 66 21.84 -10.72 10.01
N ALA A 67 22.77 -10.38 10.91
CA ALA A 67 22.47 -9.58 12.10
C ALA A 67 21.91 -8.18 11.78
N PRO A 68 22.41 -7.44 10.77
CA PRO A 68 21.84 -6.15 10.38
C PRO A 68 20.35 -6.28 10.00
N ASP A 69 20.01 -7.23 9.13
CA ASP A 69 18.63 -7.45 8.68
C ASP A 69 17.68 -7.78 9.85
N ALA A 70 18.15 -8.63 10.78
CA ALA A 70 17.38 -8.99 11.96
C ALA A 70 17.21 -7.78 12.91
N PHE A 71 18.24 -6.96 13.05
CA PHE A 71 18.21 -5.76 13.87
C PHE A 71 17.22 -4.74 13.32
N ASP A 72 17.25 -4.47 12.02
CA ASP A 72 16.31 -3.56 11.35
C ASP A 72 14.87 -4.05 11.48
N ARG A 73 14.66 -5.37 11.34
CA ARG A 73 13.34 -5.97 11.53
C ARG A 73 12.82 -5.84 12.96
N LEU A 74 13.69 -6.02 13.94
CA LEU A 74 13.36 -5.84 15.35
C LEU A 74 13.01 -4.37 15.66
N LYS A 75 13.77 -3.42 15.08
CA LYS A 75 13.52 -1.98 15.21
C LYS A 75 12.18 -1.59 14.61
N LYS A 76 11.89 -2.05 13.39
CA LYS A 76 10.61 -1.80 12.71
C LYS A 76 9.43 -2.34 13.52
N ALA A 77 9.52 -3.58 14.02
CA ALA A 77 8.47 -4.17 14.85
C ALA A 77 8.21 -3.36 16.13
N GLN A 78 9.27 -2.87 16.78
CA GLN A 78 9.11 -1.98 17.95
C GLN A 78 8.42 -0.67 17.55
N THR A 79 8.80 -0.04 16.44
CA THR A 79 8.15 1.18 15.97
C THR A 79 6.66 0.96 15.67
N GLU A 80 6.31 -0.15 15.01
CA GLU A 80 4.91 -0.49 14.70
C GLU A 80 4.08 -0.73 15.96
N LEU A 81 4.60 -1.43 16.97
CA LEU A 81 3.87 -1.65 18.23
C LEU A 81 3.77 -0.40 19.12
N MET A 82 4.65 0.59 18.92
CA MET A 82 4.58 1.87 19.64
C MET A 82 3.62 2.86 18.98
N ASP A 83 3.17 2.60 17.75
CA ASP A 83 2.14 3.38 17.08
C ASP A 83 0.76 2.78 17.41
N GLU A 84 -0.07 3.56 18.10
CA GLU A 84 -1.37 3.12 18.62
C GLU A 84 -2.28 2.56 17.51
N LYS A 85 -2.32 3.22 16.35
CA LYS A 85 -3.18 2.83 15.22
C LYS A 85 -2.70 1.55 14.53
N HIS A 86 -1.39 1.37 14.40
CA HIS A 86 -0.84 0.13 13.85
C HIS A 86 -1.03 -1.03 14.82
N ARG A 87 -0.82 -0.78 16.11
CA ARG A 87 -1.01 -1.75 17.16
C ARG A 87 -2.46 -2.22 17.27
N GLU A 88 -3.42 -1.30 17.28
CA GLU A 88 -4.85 -1.61 17.33
C GLU A 88 -5.24 -2.54 16.18
N ARG A 89 -4.86 -2.21 14.94
CA ARG A 89 -5.14 -3.07 13.77
C ARG A 89 -4.50 -4.46 13.86
N LEU A 90 -3.31 -4.55 14.47
CA LEU A 90 -2.62 -5.82 14.66
C LEU A 90 -3.33 -6.65 15.74
N ASP A 91 -3.71 -6.01 16.85
CA ASP A 91 -4.47 -6.64 17.94
C ASP A 91 -5.84 -7.14 17.43
N GLU A 92 -6.54 -6.35 16.61
CA GLU A 92 -7.77 -6.75 15.91
C GLU A 92 -7.54 -7.98 15.04
N ALA A 93 -6.51 -7.96 14.17
CA ALA A 93 -6.21 -9.09 13.29
C ALA A 93 -5.88 -10.38 14.06
N ILE A 94 -5.17 -10.26 15.19
CA ILE A 94 -4.85 -11.40 16.06
C ILE A 94 -6.11 -11.94 16.76
N SER A 95 -6.99 -11.05 17.21
CA SER A 95 -8.29 -11.40 17.80
C SER A 95 -9.19 -12.11 16.78
N ASP A 96 -9.32 -11.55 15.58
CA ASP A 96 -10.06 -12.13 14.47
C ASP A 96 -9.56 -13.52 14.11
N ALA A 97 -8.23 -13.70 14.07
CA ALA A 97 -7.63 -15.00 13.84
C ALA A 97 -8.03 -16.03 14.92
N ARG A 98 -8.07 -15.62 16.19
CA ARG A 98 -8.54 -16.50 17.27
C ARG A 98 -10.00 -16.90 17.06
N MET A 99 -10.86 -15.93 16.76
CA MET A 99 -12.29 -16.15 16.54
C MET A 99 -12.56 -17.04 15.33
N LEU A 100 -11.85 -16.85 14.22
CA LEU A 100 -11.93 -17.69 13.03
C LEU A 100 -11.50 -19.12 13.35
N LEU A 101 -10.41 -19.31 14.08
CA LEU A 101 -9.94 -20.63 14.49
C LEU A 101 -10.98 -21.36 15.35
N ILE A 102 -11.57 -20.68 16.34
CA ILE A 102 -12.63 -21.22 17.19
C ILE A 102 -13.83 -21.65 16.32
N ARG A 103 -14.25 -20.80 15.38
CA ARG A 103 -15.37 -21.08 14.47
C ARG A 103 -15.12 -22.27 13.57
N GLU A 104 -13.93 -22.36 12.97
CA GLU A 104 -13.55 -23.46 12.06
C GLU A 104 -13.56 -24.81 12.78
N ASN A 105 -13.12 -24.84 14.03
CA ASN A 105 -13.14 -26.05 14.85
C ASN A 105 -14.48 -26.29 15.57
N LYS A 106 -15.46 -25.39 15.38
CA LYS A 106 -16.77 -25.42 16.05
C LYS A 106 -16.67 -25.43 17.59
N TRP A 107 -15.64 -24.78 18.12
CA TRP A 107 -15.44 -24.61 19.56
C TRP A 107 -16.29 -23.47 20.11
N THR A 108 -16.48 -23.47 21.42
CA THR A 108 -17.08 -22.35 22.16
C THR A 108 -16.02 -21.71 23.05
N VAL A 109 -16.36 -20.57 23.67
CA VAL A 109 -15.48 -19.90 24.64
C VAL A 109 -15.17 -20.80 25.84
N ASP A 110 -16.06 -21.75 26.14
CA ASP A 110 -15.93 -22.68 27.26
C ASP A 110 -15.21 -23.99 26.92
N SER A 111 -14.89 -24.24 25.66
CA SER A 111 -14.12 -25.42 25.24
C SER A 111 -12.76 -25.45 25.93
N PRO A 112 -12.30 -26.60 26.46
CA PRO A 112 -11.01 -26.73 27.15
C PRO A 112 -9.84 -26.16 26.35
N GLU A 113 -9.81 -26.39 25.04
CA GLU A 113 -8.77 -25.92 24.11
C GLU A 113 -8.69 -24.39 24.02
N VAL A 114 -9.81 -23.70 24.28
CA VAL A 114 -9.91 -22.24 24.21
C VAL A 114 -9.58 -21.59 25.56
N LYS A 115 -9.98 -22.23 26.66
CA LYS A 115 -9.70 -21.78 28.03
C LYS A 115 -8.25 -22.00 28.43
N GLU A 116 -7.71 -23.14 28.05
CA GLU A 116 -6.32 -23.53 28.32
C GLU A 116 -5.62 -23.88 27.01
N PRO A 117 -5.25 -22.87 26.20
CA PRO A 117 -4.54 -23.08 24.94
C PRO A 117 -3.24 -23.85 25.15
N ASP A 118 -3.17 -25.02 24.53
CA ASP A 118 -1.94 -25.79 24.46
C ASP A 118 -1.01 -25.30 23.33
N ALA A 119 0.14 -25.94 23.17
CA ALA A 119 1.10 -25.59 22.14
C ALA A 119 0.56 -25.79 20.71
N GLU A 120 -0.38 -26.70 20.51
CA GLU A 120 -0.99 -26.95 19.20
C GLU A 120 -1.97 -25.84 18.85
N PHE A 121 -2.81 -25.41 19.80
CA PHE A 121 -3.69 -24.26 19.64
C PHE A 121 -2.90 -23.00 19.32
N GLU A 122 -1.85 -22.70 20.10
CA GLU A 122 -1.01 -21.52 19.89
C GLU A 122 -0.35 -21.52 18.51
N LYS A 123 0.08 -22.70 18.04
CA LYS A 123 0.62 -22.85 16.68
C LYS A 123 -0.44 -22.59 15.61
N LYS A 124 -1.62 -23.21 15.72
CA LYS A 124 -2.75 -23.01 14.78
C LYS A 124 -3.20 -21.55 14.79
N TRP A 125 -3.22 -20.91 15.95
CA TRP A 125 -3.58 -19.50 16.08
C TRP A 125 -2.55 -18.60 15.41
N ALA A 126 -1.26 -18.83 15.62
CA ALA A 126 -0.21 -18.08 14.92
C ALA A 126 -0.29 -18.25 13.39
N GLU A 127 -0.53 -19.47 12.90
CA GLU A 127 -0.74 -19.73 11.47
C GLU A 127 -1.97 -18.97 10.93
N LYS A 128 -3.08 -18.98 11.68
CA LYS A 128 -4.30 -18.23 11.33
C LYS A 128 -4.07 -16.71 11.36
N THR A 129 -3.29 -16.19 12.30
CA THR A 129 -2.91 -14.77 12.36
C THR A 129 -2.16 -14.36 11.10
N VAL A 130 -1.20 -15.17 10.65
CA VAL A 130 -0.48 -14.90 9.39
C VAL A 130 -1.44 -14.88 8.20
N GLN A 131 -2.39 -15.82 8.13
CA GLN A 131 -3.41 -15.84 7.09
C GLN A 131 -4.25 -14.55 7.07
N VAL A 132 -4.78 -14.14 8.23
CA VAL A 132 -5.60 -12.91 8.37
C VAL A 132 -4.80 -11.67 7.97
N LEU A 133 -3.55 -11.55 8.40
CA LEU A 133 -2.70 -10.42 8.05
C LEU A 133 -2.41 -10.36 6.54
N ILE A 134 -2.19 -11.51 5.89
CA ILE A 134 -2.03 -11.58 4.43
C ILE A 134 -3.32 -11.12 3.73
N ASP A 135 -4.47 -11.63 4.16
CA ASP A 135 -5.76 -11.30 3.55
C ASP A 135 -6.12 -9.81 3.71
N ASN A 136 -5.84 -9.24 4.89
CA ASN A 136 -6.02 -7.82 5.18
C ASN A 136 -5.13 -6.94 4.29
N GLU A 137 -3.85 -7.28 4.14
CA GLU A 137 -2.94 -6.53 3.27
C GLU A 137 -3.33 -6.65 1.79
N GLN A 138 -3.76 -7.84 1.35
CA GLN A 138 -4.26 -8.01 -0.01
C GLN A 138 -5.53 -7.19 -0.26
N ARG A 139 -6.46 -7.16 0.71
CA ARG A 139 -7.69 -6.35 0.64
C ARG A 139 -7.35 -4.87 0.53
N ARG A 140 -6.46 -4.38 1.39
CA ARG A 140 -5.97 -2.99 1.36
C ARG A 140 -5.33 -2.64 0.01
N ARG A 141 -4.47 -3.52 -0.52
CA ARG A 141 -3.82 -3.31 -1.81
C ARG A 141 -4.80 -3.27 -2.98
N ARG A 142 -5.83 -4.14 -2.96
CA ARG A 142 -6.91 -4.12 -3.96
C ARG A 142 -7.71 -2.82 -3.91
N GLN A 143 -8.08 -2.36 -2.71
CA GLN A 143 -8.81 -1.11 -2.51
C GLN A 143 -8.02 0.10 -3.01
N LEU A 144 -6.74 0.22 -2.62
CA LEU A 144 -5.86 1.31 -3.07
C LEU A 144 -5.69 1.33 -4.60
N LYS A 145 -5.50 0.15 -5.21
CA LYS A 145 -5.40 0.04 -6.67
C LYS A 145 -6.71 0.46 -7.36
N GLY A 146 -7.86 0.08 -6.81
CA GLY A 146 -9.17 0.48 -7.32
C GLY A 146 -9.36 1.99 -7.28
N GLN A 147 -9.06 2.62 -6.15
CA GLN A 147 -9.15 4.07 -5.97
C GLN A 147 -8.26 4.83 -6.97
N MET A 148 -7.01 4.42 -7.13
CA MET A 148 -6.08 5.04 -8.08
C MET A 148 -6.55 4.91 -9.55
N GLN A 149 -7.15 3.79 -9.90
CA GLN A 149 -7.72 3.60 -11.25
C GLN A 149 -8.94 4.47 -11.49
N GLU A 150 -9.79 4.64 -10.47
CA GLU A 150 -10.98 5.49 -10.53
C GLU A 150 -10.59 6.98 -10.62
N GLU A 151 -9.65 7.42 -9.78
CA GLU A 151 -9.09 8.78 -9.83
C GLU A 151 -8.45 9.07 -11.20
N GLY A 152 -7.66 8.13 -11.74
CA GLY A 152 -7.07 8.29 -13.07
C GLY A 152 -8.11 8.30 -14.20
N ARG A 153 -9.24 7.60 -14.05
CA ARG A 153 -10.36 7.69 -15.02
C ARG A 153 -11.07 9.03 -14.91
N GLN A 154 -11.27 9.53 -13.69
CA GLN A 154 -11.91 10.82 -13.45
C GLN A 154 -11.07 11.96 -14.00
N GLN A 155 -9.77 11.96 -13.73
CA GLN A 155 -8.83 12.96 -14.25
C GLN A 155 -8.83 13.00 -15.78
N ARG A 156 -8.82 11.85 -16.46
CA ARG A 156 -8.90 11.81 -17.93
C ARG A 156 -10.20 12.40 -18.47
N LYS A 157 -11.32 12.20 -17.79
CA LYS A 157 -12.61 12.80 -18.18
C LYS A 157 -12.56 14.31 -18.02
N GLU A 158 -12.05 14.79 -16.89
CA GLU A 158 -11.90 16.22 -16.61
C GLU A 158 -10.97 16.90 -17.63
N ASP A 159 -9.82 16.29 -17.93
CA ASP A 159 -8.89 16.79 -18.95
C ASP A 159 -9.56 16.87 -20.33
N THR A 160 -10.30 15.81 -20.71
CA THR A 160 -11.02 15.78 -22.00
C THR A 160 -12.09 16.88 -22.07
N GLU A 161 -12.86 17.08 -20.99
CA GLU A 161 -13.89 18.13 -20.93
C GLU A 161 -13.26 19.54 -20.97
N LEU A 162 -12.15 19.74 -20.27
CA LEU A 162 -11.41 20.99 -20.32
C LEU A 162 -10.87 21.28 -21.72
N ASP A 163 -10.34 20.28 -22.41
CA ASP A 163 -9.83 20.42 -23.77
C ASP A 163 -10.95 20.65 -24.78
N GLU A 164 -12.08 19.97 -24.65
CA GLU A 164 -13.29 20.27 -25.44
C GLU A 164 -13.79 21.69 -25.22
N ARG A 165 -13.81 22.14 -23.96
CA ARG A 165 -14.21 23.51 -23.62
C ARG A 165 -13.23 24.54 -24.18
N LYS A 166 -11.93 24.28 -24.15
CA LYS A 166 -10.90 25.13 -24.78
C LYS A 166 -11.07 25.15 -26.30
N ARG A 167 -11.23 23.98 -26.93
CA ARG A 167 -11.46 23.86 -28.39
C ARG A 167 -12.70 24.61 -28.83
N LYS A 168 -13.81 24.48 -28.10
CA LYS A 168 -15.05 25.20 -28.39
C LYS A 168 -14.86 26.72 -28.26
N ARG A 169 -14.24 27.18 -27.17
CA ARG A 169 -13.94 28.61 -26.99
C ARG A 169 -13.06 29.15 -28.11
N GLN A 170 -12.02 28.41 -28.51
CA GLN A 170 -11.13 28.80 -29.60
C GLN A 170 -11.89 28.88 -30.92
N HIS A 171 -12.69 27.86 -31.24
CA HIS A 171 -13.53 27.86 -32.44
C HIS A 171 -14.51 29.04 -32.45
N ASP A 172 -15.18 29.34 -31.34
CA ASP A 172 -16.11 30.47 -31.25
C ASP A 172 -15.38 31.82 -31.43
N GLN A 173 -14.17 31.95 -30.87
CA GLN A 173 -13.32 33.13 -31.09
C GLN A 173 -12.90 33.29 -32.55
N ASP A 174 -12.43 32.21 -33.19
CA ASP A 174 -12.02 32.22 -34.60
C ASP A 174 -13.21 32.49 -35.53
N TRP A 175 -14.39 31.95 -35.19
CA TRP A 175 -15.64 32.23 -35.88
C TRP A 175 -15.99 33.71 -35.78
N GLU A 176 -15.99 34.31 -34.59
CA GLU A 176 -16.27 35.74 -34.44
C GLU A 176 -15.23 36.64 -35.11
N ALA A 177 -13.93 36.28 -35.05
CA ALA A 177 -12.87 37.04 -35.71
C ALA A 177 -13.05 37.13 -37.23
N THR A 178 -13.63 36.09 -37.85
CA THR A 178 -13.90 36.04 -39.29
C THR A 178 -15.29 36.56 -39.67
N ARG A 179 -16.05 37.14 -38.72
CA ARG A 179 -17.43 37.61 -38.92
C ARG A 179 -17.55 38.67 -40.01
N GLU A 180 -16.76 39.73 -39.95
CA GLU A 180 -16.83 40.82 -40.95
C GLU A 180 -16.50 40.32 -42.36
N GLN A 181 -15.48 39.47 -42.48
CA GLN A 181 -15.13 38.85 -43.76
C GLN A 181 -16.27 38.01 -44.33
N ARG A 182 -16.96 37.23 -43.49
CA ARG A 182 -18.15 36.47 -43.90
C ARG A 182 -19.31 37.38 -44.29
N ILE A 183 -19.56 38.46 -43.54
CA ILE A 183 -20.60 39.45 -43.86
C ILE A 183 -20.31 40.10 -45.21
N ASP A 184 -19.07 40.51 -45.47
CA ASP A 184 -18.68 41.15 -46.73
C ASP A 184 -18.75 40.20 -47.92
N SER A 185 -18.35 38.94 -47.73
CA SER A 185 -18.55 37.88 -48.73
C SER A 185 -20.04 37.66 -49.03
N TRP A 186 -20.90 37.65 -48.01
CA TRP A 186 -22.35 37.50 -48.19
C TRP A 186 -22.95 38.72 -48.93
N ARG A 187 -22.56 39.95 -48.55
CA ARG A 187 -23.02 41.19 -49.20
C ARG A 187 -22.65 41.19 -50.69
N SER A 188 -21.44 40.74 -51.00
CA SER A 188 -20.95 40.62 -52.37
C SER A 188 -21.73 39.57 -53.18
N PHE A 189 -22.03 38.41 -52.57
CA PHE A 189 -22.88 37.38 -53.18
C PHE A 189 -24.31 37.89 -53.46
N GLN A 190 -24.91 38.65 -52.54
CA GLN A 190 -26.25 39.20 -52.74
C GLN A 190 -26.27 40.26 -53.87
N LYS A 191 -25.25 41.12 -53.96
CA LYS A 191 -25.10 42.05 -55.10
C LYS A 191 -24.97 41.31 -56.43
N GLY A 192 -24.31 40.15 -56.45
CA GLY A 192 -24.25 39.27 -57.62
C GLY A 192 -25.58 38.60 -58.00
N LYS A 193 -26.58 38.58 -57.12
CA LYS A 193 -27.95 38.11 -57.42
C LYS A 193 -28.88 39.20 -57.95
N THR A 194 -28.61 40.48 -57.66
CA THR A 194 -29.44 41.61 -58.12
C THR A 194 -28.93 42.28 -59.39
N GLY A 195 -27.70 41.98 -59.84
CA GLY A 195 -27.17 42.37 -61.15
C GLY A 195 -27.06 41.16 -62.08
N GLY A 196 -28.06 40.94 -62.93
CA GLY A 196 -28.03 39.88 -63.94
C GLY A 196 -27.15 40.23 -65.13
N GLU A 197 -26.04 39.53 -65.28
CA GLU A 197 -25.44 39.19 -66.59
C GLU A 197 -24.96 37.72 -66.54
N PRO A 198 -25.17 36.90 -67.59
CA PRO A 198 -24.93 35.46 -67.51
C PRO A 198 -23.45 35.14 -67.70
N SER A 199 -22.74 34.83 -66.61
CA SER A 199 -21.34 34.38 -66.72
C SER A 199 -21.23 32.88 -67.02
N LYS A 200 -20.44 32.61 -68.05
CA LYS A 200 -20.18 31.35 -68.76
C LYS A 200 -19.84 30.14 -67.84
N LYS A 201 -20.34 28.98 -68.28
CA LYS A 201 -20.03 27.59 -67.84
C LYS A 201 -18.67 27.42 -67.15
N LYS A 202 -18.67 27.06 -65.85
CA LYS A 202 -17.50 26.45 -65.20
C LYS A 202 -17.29 25.03 -65.71
N LYS A 203 -16.13 24.81 -66.34
CA LYS A 203 -15.64 23.51 -66.82
C LYS A 203 -15.44 22.59 -65.61
N LYS A 204 -16.02 21.38 -65.63
CA LYS A 204 -15.84 20.34 -64.60
C LYS A 204 -14.35 20.06 -64.41
N MET A 205 -13.83 20.23 -63.19
CA MET A 205 -12.57 19.60 -62.78
C MET A 205 -12.85 18.12 -62.52
N LYS A 206 -12.05 17.24 -63.13
CA LYS A 206 -12.09 15.80 -62.88
C LYS A 206 -11.49 15.47 -61.51
N PRO A 207 -11.98 14.44 -60.81
CA PRO A 207 -11.33 13.94 -59.60
C PRO A 207 -10.03 13.20 -59.95
N ILE A 208 -8.95 13.54 -59.26
CA ILE A 208 -7.77 12.69 -59.03
C ILE A 208 -8.20 11.79 -57.84
N GLY A 209 -8.17 10.46 -57.90
CA GLY A 209 -7.08 9.63 -58.38
C GLY A 209 -6.26 9.23 -57.17
#